data_AF-A0A2W6VI43-F1
#
_entry.id   AF-A0A2W6VI43-F1
#
_cell.length_a   1.000
_cell.length_b   1.000
_cell.length_c   1.000
_cell.angle_alpha   90.00
_cell.angle_beta   90.00
_cell.angle_gamma   90.00
#
_symmetry.space_group_name_H-M   'P 1'
#
loop_
_entity.id
_entity.type
_entity.pdbx_description
1 polymer ?
#
loop_
_entity_poly.entity_id
_entity_poly.type
_entity_poly.pdbx_seq_one_letter_code
_entity_poly.pdbx_strand_id
1 'polypeptide(L)'
;MVKGKLIRSDSIVFVSEAFEAAPTEADIEDLLDPAVYEKLVREAYAKELKGKKLELNAHIPRIACRFAAAFDALSIPFHKTRPARLFLQRMATDPSSVLPADSEARFERLCRAINASLEKHLSRPSS
;
A
#
# COMPACT_ATOMS: atom_id res chain seq x y z
N MET A 1 12.78 27.58 -18.25
CA MET A 1 11.99 26.88 -17.22
C MET A 1 11.32 25.69 -17.87
N VAL A 2 11.80 24.47 -17.65
CA VAL A 2 11.26 23.27 -18.31
C VAL A 2 9.91 22.92 -17.66
N LYS A 3 8.81 23.31 -18.31
CA LYS A 3 7.42 22.99 -17.93
C LYS A 3 6.98 21.62 -18.50
N GLY A 4 7.82 20.60 -18.38
CA GLY A 4 7.51 19.26 -18.89
C GLY A 4 7.83 18.21 -17.83
N LYS A 5 6.93 17.25 -17.62
CA LYS A 5 7.24 16.05 -16.81
C LYS A 5 8.52 15.43 -17.35
N LEU A 6 9.58 15.41 -16.53
CA LEU A 6 10.87 14.79 -16.85
C LEU A 6 10.74 13.27 -17.08
N ILE A 7 9.65 12.69 -16.59
CA ILE A 7 9.31 11.27 -16.73
C ILE A 7 8.15 11.14 -17.71
N ARG A 8 8.32 10.29 -18.73
CA ARG A 8 7.27 10.00 -19.70
C ARG A 8 6.08 9.30 -19.02
N SER A 9 4.87 9.63 -19.44
CA SER A 9 3.64 9.11 -18.84
C SER A 9 3.48 7.59 -18.98
N ASP A 10 4.03 6.98 -20.03
CA ASP A 10 4.02 5.52 -20.27
C ASP A 10 5.01 4.74 -19.39
N SER A 11 5.91 5.47 -18.71
CA SER A 11 6.93 4.95 -17.80
C SER A 11 6.51 5.09 -16.33
N ILE A 12 5.27 5.49 -16.07
CA ILE A 12 4.67 5.64 -14.75
C ILE A 12 3.57 4.59 -14.62
N VAL A 13 3.61 3.81 -13.55
CA VAL A 13 2.55 2.88 -13.17
C VAL A 13 1.99 3.35 -11.83
N PHE A 14 0.67 3.50 -11.74
CA PHE A 14 0.00 3.89 -10.51
C PHE A 14 -0.53 2.67 -9.77
N VAL A 15 -0.39 2.65 -8.45
CA VAL A 15 -0.94 1.55 -7.62
C VAL A 15 -2.47 1.45 -7.76
N SER A 16 -3.16 2.56 -8.04
CA SER A 16 -4.60 2.58 -8.31
C SER A 16 -5.02 1.71 -9.49
N GLU A 17 -4.12 1.41 -10.44
CA GLU A 17 -4.39 0.50 -11.57
C GLU A 17 -4.56 -0.96 -11.15
N ALA A 18 -4.16 -1.30 -9.92
CA ALA A 18 -4.32 -2.64 -9.35
C ALA A 18 -5.76 -2.96 -8.90
N PHE A 19 -6.65 -1.96 -8.88
CA PHE A 19 -8.02 -2.07 -8.42
C PHE A 19 -8.99 -2.11 -9.60
N GLU A 20 -10.04 -2.92 -9.51
CA GLU A 20 -11.09 -2.97 -10.55
C GLU A 20 -11.83 -1.64 -10.65
N ALA A 21 -12.19 -1.06 -9.51
CA ALA A 21 -12.63 0.31 -9.38
C ALA A 21 -11.47 1.13 -8.82
N ALA A 22 -10.77 1.86 -9.69
CA ALA A 22 -9.60 2.64 -9.32
C ALA A 22 -9.95 3.71 -8.27
N PRO A 23 -9.32 3.71 -7.08
CA PRO A 23 -9.49 4.77 -6.11
C PRO A 23 -8.81 6.06 -6.60
N THR A 24 -9.21 7.20 -6.03
CA THR A 24 -8.58 8.51 -6.33
C THR A 24 -7.09 8.54 -5.95
N GLU A 25 -6.74 7.88 -4.85
CA GLU A 25 -5.36 7.73 -4.37
C GLU A 25 -5.17 6.31 -3.79
N ALA A 26 -4.01 5.71 -4.03
CA ALA A 26 -3.60 4.46 -3.40
C ALA A 26 -2.07 4.42 -3.26
N ASP A 27 -1.60 3.99 -2.10
CA ASP A 27 -0.23 3.56 -1.84
C ASP A 27 -0.16 2.02 -1.92
N ILE A 28 1.05 1.45 -1.89
CA ILE A 28 1.25 -0.02 -1.94
C ILE A 28 0.53 -0.73 -0.78
N GLU A 29 0.44 -0.12 0.39
CA GLU A 29 -0.28 -0.69 1.54
C GLU A 29 -1.78 -0.86 1.28
N ASP A 30 -2.38 -0.09 0.37
CA ASP A 30 -3.80 -0.19 0.03
C ASP A 30 -4.12 -1.45 -0.79
N LEU A 31 -3.11 -2.16 -1.30
CA LEU A 31 -3.29 -3.45 -1.96
C LEU A 31 -3.74 -4.53 -0.97
N LEU A 32 -3.34 -4.40 0.30
CA LEU A 32 -3.77 -5.29 1.37
C LEU A 32 -5.22 -5.01 1.74
N ASP A 33 -5.93 -6.06 2.16
CA ASP A 33 -7.23 -5.90 2.78
C ASP A 33 -7.13 -4.95 4.00
N PRO A 34 -8.04 -3.96 4.13
CA PRO A 34 -7.98 -3.00 5.23
C PRO A 34 -7.98 -3.62 6.63
N ALA A 35 -8.73 -4.71 6.84
CA ALA A 35 -8.77 -5.39 8.14
C ALA A 35 -7.47 -6.14 8.42
N VAL A 36 -6.83 -6.71 7.38
CA VAL A 36 -5.50 -7.32 7.50
C VAL A 36 -4.45 -6.28 7.87
N TYR A 37 -4.42 -5.14 7.17
CA TYR A 37 -3.48 -4.06 7.50
C TYR A 37 -3.70 -3.52 8.92
N GLU A 38 -4.96 -3.31 9.32
CA GLU A 38 -5.29 -2.90 10.68
C GLU A 38 -4.80 -3.89 11.73
N LYS A 39 -5.01 -5.19 11.51
CA LYS A 39 -4.53 -6.25 12.41
C LYS A 39 -3.00 -6.18 12.55
N LEU A 40 -2.28 -6.06 11.43
CA LEU A 40 -0.83 -5.93 11.43
C LEU A 40 -0.34 -4.70 12.20
N VAL A 41 -1.00 -3.55 12.02
CA VAL A 41 -0.66 -2.32 12.76
C VAL A 41 -0.93 -2.51 14.26
N ARG A 42 -2.11 -3.00 14.64
CA ARG A 42 -2.46 -3.19 16.04
C ARG A 42 -1.53 -4.16 16.75
N GLU A 43 -1.15 -5.25 16.08
CA GLU A 43 -0.19 -6.23 16.62
C GLU A 43 1.21 -5.60 16.74
N ALA A 44 1.67 -4.92 15.69
CA ALA A 44 2.99 -4.29 15.68
C ALA A 44 3.16 -3.21 16.76
N TYR A 45 2.08 -2.57 17.20
CA TYR A 45 2.06 -1.50 18.22
C TYR A 45 1.29 -1.87 19.49
N ALA A 46 1.10 -3.17 19.77
CA ALA A 46 0.27 -3.63 20.89
C ALA A 46 0.69 -3.05 22.25
N LYS A 47 1.99 -2.78 22.44
CA LYS A 47 2.52 -2.19 23.68
C LYS A 47 2.14 -0.73 23.82
N GLU A 48 2.30 0.05 22.76
CA GLU A 48 2.04 1.49 22.73
C GLU A 48 0.55 1.82 22.73
N LEU A 49 -0.26 0.94 22.15
CA LEU A 49 -1.72 1.07 22.10
C LEU A 49 -2.41 0.57 23.37
N LYS A 50 -1.68 0.02 24.35
CA LYS A 50 -2.29 -0.50 25.58
C LYS A 50 -3.03 0.61 26.33
N GLY A 51 -4.34 0.44 26.51
CA GLY A 51 -5.20 1.42 27.19
C GLY A 51 -5.50 2.67 26.36
N LYS A 52 -5.11 2.71 25.07
CA LYS A 52 -5.41 3.81 24.15
C LYS A 52 -6.41 3.33 23.09
N LYS A 53 -7.34 4.20 22.71
CA LYS A 53 -8.27 3.94 21.60
C LYS A 53 -7.71 4.53 20.32
N LEU A 54 -7.58 3.70 19.28
CA LEU A 54 -7.13 4.13 17.96
C LEU A 54 -8.36 4.41 17.10
N GLU A 55 -8.60 5.69 16.77
CA GLU A 55 -9.73 6.16 15.96
C GLU A 55 -9.27 6.43 14.53
N LEU A 56 -9.84 5.73 13.55
CA LEU A 56 -9.48 5.87 12.15
C LEU A 56 -10.45 6.80 11.42
N ASN A 57 -9.92 7.78 10.69
CA ASN A 57 -10.72 8.65 9.83
C ASN A 57 -10.90 8.01 8.45
N ALA A 58 -12.12 7.53 8.16
CA ALA A 58 -12.47 6.90 6.89
C ALA A 58 -12.41 7.84 5.67
N HIS A 59 -12.37 9.16 5.87
CA HIS A 59 -12.28 10.14 4.77
C HIS A 59 -10.86 10.29 4.20
N ILE A 60 -9.83 9.80 4.90
CA ILE A 60 -8.47 9.80 4.37
C ILE A 60 -8.33 8.58 3.46
N PRO A 61 -8.09 8.71 2.14
CA PRO A 61 -8.18 7.60 1.20
C PRO A 61 -7.09 6.54 1.42
N ARG A 62 -5.83 6.96 1.62
CA ARG A 62 -4.70 6.04 1.78
C ARG A 62 -4.62 5.46 3.19
N ILE A 63 -4.63 4.13 3.31
CA ILE A 63 -4.74 3.45 4.59
C ILE A 63 -3.60 3.81 5.55
N ALA A 64 -2.36 3.83 5.07
CA ALA A 64 -1.23 4.17 5.92
C ALA A 64 -1.28 5.62 6.44
N CYS A 65 -1.87 6.54 5.67
CA CYS A 65 -2.13 7.92 6.11
C CYS A 65 -3.25 7.99 7.16
N ARG A 66 -4.30 7.15 7.06
CA ARG A 66 -5.33 7.03 8.10
C ARG A 66 -4.70 6.68 9.45
N PHE A 67 -3.81 5.69 9.45
CA PHE A 67 -3.09 5.26 10.65
C PHE A 67 -2.12 6.33 11.13
N ALA A 68 -1.36 6.98 10.24
CA ALA A 68 -0.47 8.07 10.64
C ALA A 68 -1.21 9.18 11.40
N ALA A 69 -2.37 9.63 10.90
CA ALA A 69 -3.19 10.64 11.56
C ALA A 69 -3.73 10.17 12.92
N ALA A 70 -4.18 8.91 13.02
CA ALA A 70 -4.69 8.34 14.26
C ALA A 70 -3.59 8.20 15.33
N PHE A 71 -2.38 7.84 14.93
CA PHE A 71 -1.22 7.73 15.81
C PHE A 71 -0.71 9.10 16.28
N ASP A 72 -0.74 10.11 15.40
CA ASP A 72 -0.40 11.49 15.72
C ASP A 72 -1.32 12.07 16.81
N ALA A 73 -2.63 11.81 16.71
CA ALA A 73 -3.61 12.19 17.73
C ALA A 73 -3.35 11.56 19.11
N LEU A 74 -2.60 10.45 19.17
CA LEU A 74 -2.19 9.77 20.41
C LEU A 74 -0.76 10.11 20.84
N SER A 75 -0.09 11.01 20.09
CA SER A 75 1.33 11.36 20.22
C SER A 75 2.25 10.14 20.18
N ILE A 76 1.93 9.16 19.32
CA ILE A 76 2.75 7.96 19.11
C ILE A 76 3.40 8.07 17.72
N PRO A 77 4.74 7.99 17.61
CA PRO A 77 5.40 7.95 16.32
C PRO A 77 4.98 6.72 15.50
N PHE A 78 4.47 6.96 14.29
CA PHE A 78 4.09 5.90 13.36
C PHE A 78 5.17 5.65 12.31
N HIS A 79 5.69 4.43 12.32
CA HIS A 79 6.64 3.89 11.35
C HIS A 79 5.98 2.78 10.52
N LYS A 80 5.74 3.04 9.22
CA LYS A 80 5.16 2.07 8.26
C LYS A 80 5.98 0.77 8.14
N THR A 81 7.28 0.81 8.46
CA THR A 81 8.18 -0.34 8.41
C THR A 81 7.85 -1.41 9.46
N ARG A 82 7.22 -1.06 10.58
CA ARG A 82 6.85 -2.03 11.62
C ARG A 82 5.77 -3.02 11.16
N PRO A 83 4.59 -2.59 10.67
CA PRO A 83 3.60 -3.50 10.12
C PRO A 83 4.12 -4.20 8.84
N ALA A 84 4.93 -3.53 8.01
CA ALA A 84 5.53 -4.17 6.84
C ALA A 84 6.47 -5.33 7.21
N ARG A 85 7.31 -5.16 8.23
CA ARG A 85 8.18 -6.24 8.73
C ARG A 85 7.36 -7.42 9.28
N LEU A 86 6.30 -7.14 10.01
CA LEU A 86 5.42 -8.19 10.53
C LEU A 86 4.71 -8.92 9.39
N PHE A 87 4.23 -8.20 8.37
CA PHE A 87 3.68 -8.79 7.15
C PHE A 87 4.65 -9.78 6.51
N LEU A 88 5.91 -9.38 6.29
CA LEU A 88 6.92 -10.27 5.70
C LEU A 88 7.20 -11.51 6.56
N GLN A 89 7.22 -11.37 7.89
CA GLN A 89 7.38 -12.50 8.81
C GLN A 89 6.19 -13.48 8.73
N ARG A 90 4.96 -12.96 8.61
CA ARG A 90 3.76 -13.77 8.42
C ARG A 90 3.71 -14.39 7.04
N MET A 91 4.11 -13.69 5.99
CA MET A 91 4.24 -14.26 4.64
C MET A 91 5.16 -15.48 4.61
N ALA A 92 6.22 -15.49 5.42
CA ALA A 92 7.15 -16.62 5.50
C ALA A 92 6.62 -17.82 6.30
N THR A 93 5.62 -17.64 7.18
CA THR A 93 5.19 -18.66 8.14
C THR A 93 3.72 -19.07 8.00
N ASP A 94 2.86 -18.15 7.61
CA ASP A 94 1.41 -18.28 7.48
C ASP A 94 0.86 -17.22 6.48
N PRO A 95 1.16 -17.34 5.17
CA PRO A 95 0.80 -16.33 4.17
C PRO A 95 -0.71 -16.15 3.99
N SER A 96 -1.49 -17.21 4.14
CA SER A 96 -2.96 -17.14 3.99
C SER A 96 -3.61 -16.26 5.06
N SER A 97 -2.94 -16.04 6.21
CA SER A 97 -3.41 -15.12 7.25
C SER A 97 -3.24 -13.63 6.92
N VAL A 98 -2.40 -13.29 5.95
CA VAL A 98 -2.03 -11.90 5.62
C VAL A 98 -2.18 -11.54 4.14
N LEU A 99 -2.43 -12.52 3.27
CA LEU A 99 -2.63 -12.31 1.85
C LEU A 99 -3.88 -13.07 1.38
N PRO A 100 -5.09 -12.55 1.68
CA PRO A 100 -6.32 -13.12 1.15
C PRO A 100 -6.39 -12.95 -0.37
N ALA A 101 -7.20 -13.79 -1.04
CA ALA A 101 -7.30 -13.87 -2.49
C ALA A 101 -7.53 -12.51 -3.18
N ASP A 102 -8.36 -11.63 -2.60
CA ASP A 102 -8.60 -10.31 -3.17
C ASP A 102 -7.35 -9.41 -3.15
N SER A 103 -6.54 -9.50 -2.09
CA SER A 103 -5.27 -8.76 -2.01
C SER A 103 -4.26 -9.34 -3.01
N GLU A 104 -4.16 -10.66 -3.07
CA GLU A 104 -3.33 -11.36 -4.06
C GLU A 104 -3.69 -10.94 -5.49
N ALA A 105 -4.98 -10.92 -5.84
CA ALA A 105 -5.46 -10.48 -7.14
C ALA A 105 -5.08 -9.02 -7.46
N ARG A 106 -5.08 -8.11 -6.46
CA ARG A 106 -4.59 -6.74 -6.64
C ARG A 106 -3.09 -6.71 -6.89
N PHE A 107 -2.29 -7.48 -6.13
CA PHE A 107 -0.85 -7.59 -6.39
C PHE A 107 -0.56 -8.15 -7.78
N GLU A 108 -1.27 -9.19 -8.22
CA GLU A 108 -1.14 -9.72 -9.57
C GLU A 108 -1.46 -8.68 -10.65
N ARG A 109 -2.56 -7.92 -10.49
CA ARG A 109 -2.92 -6.85 -11.43
C ARG A 109 -1.83 -5.79 -11.51
N LEU A 110 -1.24 -5.40 -10.38
CA LEU A 110 -0.11 -4.47 -10.37
C LEU A 110 1.11 -5.04 -11.12
N CYS A 111 1.47 -6.31 -10.88
CA CYS A 111 2.56 -6.96 -11.61
C CYS A 111 2.31 -7.01 -13.12
N ARG A 112 1.07 -7.28 -13.55
CA ARG A 112 0.69 -7.25 -14.97
C ARG A 112 0.82 -5.85 -15.56
N ALA A 113 0.40 -4.81 -14.83
CA ALA A 113 0.54 -3.41 -15.27
C ALA A 113 2.02 -3.01 -15.42
N ILE A 114 2.88 -3.41 -14.47
CA ILE A 114 4.33 -3.19 -14.53
C ILE A 114 4.93 -3.90 -15.75
N ASN A 115 4.61 -5.17 -15.97
CA ASN A 115 5.12 -5.94 -17.11
C ASN A 115 4.68 -5.34 -18.44
N ALA A 116 3.42 -4.91 -18.57
CA ALA A 116 2.93 -4.25 -19.77
C ALA A 116 3.62 -2.90 -20.02
N SER A 117 3.93 -2.12 -18.98
CA SER A 117 4.73 -0.89 -19.12
C SER A 117 6.17 -1.20 -19.57
N LEU A 118 6.79 -2.25 -19.01
CA LEU A 118 8.12 -2.70 -19.41
C LEU A 118 8.15 -3.15 -20.89
N GLU A 119 7.19 -3.94 -21.35
CA GLU A 119 7.10 -4.38 -22.74
C GLU A 119 6.96 -3.19 -23.72
N LYS A 120 6.14 -2.19 -23.37
CA LYS A 120 6.02 -0.94 -24.14
C LYS A 120 7.35 -0.19 -24.17
N HIS A 121 8.09 -0.18 -23.07
CA HIS A 121 9.40 0.44 -23.01
C HIS A 121 10.42 -0.26 -23.92
N LEU A 122 10.47 -1.59 -23.89
CA LEU A 122 11.41 -2.42 -24.65
C LEU A 122 11.12 -2.46 -26.16
N SER A 123 9.84 -2.45 -26.54
CA SER A 123 9.43 -2.44 -27.96
C SER A 123 9.64 -1.09 -28.65
N ARG A 124 10.09 -0.06 -27.92
CA ARG A 124 10.30 1.26 -28.49
C ARG A 124 11.59 1.32 -29.31
N PRO A 125 11.54 1.76 -30.58
CA PRO A 125 12.75 1.99 -31.35
C PRO A 125 13.62 3.07 -30.69
N SER A 126 14.93 2.86 -30.68
CA SER A 126 15.92 3.85 -30.24
C SER A 126 15.74 5.11 -31.11
N SER A 127 15.35 6.21 -30.49
CA SER A 127 15.31 7.53 -31.12
C SER A 127 16.70 8.14 -31.18
#